data_AF-A0A517I8E0-F1
#
_entry.id   AF-A0A517I8E0-F1
#
_cell.length_a   1.000
_cell.length_b   1.000
_cell.length_c   1.000
_cell.angle_alpha   90.00
_cell.angle_beta   90.00
_cell.angle_gamma   90.00
#
_symmetry.space_group_name_H-M   'P 1'
#
loop_
_entity.id
_entity.type
_entity.pdbx_description
1 polymer ?
#
loop_
_entity_poly.entity_id
_entity_poly.type
_entity_poly.pdbx_seq_one_letter_code
_entity_poly.pdbx_strand_id
1 'polypeptide(L)'
;MNLLELEKAFNEGYFFEDVKKKAVQLFEELLLNSDSNFLKEEEEKLPSNMRLKDYIIRYKCTELYINNHDRIYPFFRVCLELLHPETEIQQYYYDVEYTVDGEFSDEYFGMYK
;
A
#
# COMPACT_ATOMS: atom_id res chain seq x y z
N MET A 1 7.22 -3.15 -27.84
CA MET A 1 7.04 -3.47 -26.41
C MET A 1 5.58 -3.30 -26.09
N ASN A 2 4.90 -4.37 -25.70
CA ASN A 2 3.50 -4.29 -25.25
C ASN A 2 3.46 -4.21 -23.71
N LEU A 3 2.36 -3.71 -23.14
CA LEU A 3 2.25 -3.51 -21.69
C LEU A 3 2.30 -4.83 -20.88
N LEU A 4 1.85 -5.95 -21.45
CA LEU A 4 1.95 -7.28 -20.83
C LEU A 4 3.40 -7.77 -20.72
N GLU A 5 4.26 -7.42 -21.68
CA GLU A 5 5.69 -7.74 -21.61
C GLU A 5 6.35 -6.99 -20.45
N LEU A 6 5.97 -5.73 -20.24
CA LEU A 6 6.45 -4.90 -19.15
C LEU A 6 5.97 -5.41 -17.79
N GLU A 7 4.68 -5.72 -17.68
CA GLU A 7 4.09 -6.35 -16.48
C GLU A 7 4.80 -7.66 -16.14
N LYS A 8 5.00 -8.54 -17.14
CA LYS A 8 5.70 -9.81 -16.95
C LYS A 8 7.13 -9.60 -16.47
N ALA A 9 7.89 -8.72 -17.13
CA ALA A 9 9.27 -8.44 -16.77
C ALA A 9 9.38 -7.88 -15.34
N PHE A 10 8.45 -7.00 -14.94
CA PHE A 10 8.37 -6.49 -13.58
C PHE A 10 8.05 -7.61 -12.57
N ASN A 11 7.00 -8.39 -12.83
CA ASN A 11 6.57 -9.45 -11.92
C ASN A 11 7.66 -10.50 -11.67
N GLU A 12 8.37 -10.90 -12.73
CA GLU A 12 9.47 -11.86 -12.66
C GLU A 12 10.73 -11.26 -12.03
N GLY A 13 11.08 -10.01 -12.39
CA GLY A 13 12.31 -9.36 -11.92
C GLY A 13 12.31 -9.04 -10.43
N TYR A 14 11.14 -8.71 -9.86
CA TYR A 14 11.02 -8.28 -8.45
C TYR A 14 10.36 -9.31 -7.54
N PHE A 15 10.09 -10.52 -8.04
CA PHE A 15 9.31 -11.53 -7.30
C PHE A 15 8.04 -10.90 -6.73
N PHE A 16 7.25 -10.26 -7.59
CA PHE A 16 6.26 -9.28 -7.17
C PHE A 16 5.23 -9.83 -6.15
N GLU A 17 4.87 -11.10 -6.24
CA GLU A 17 4.00 -11.74 -5.24
C GLU A 17 4.58 -11.72 -3.82
N ASP A 18 5.90 -11.80 -3.65
CA ASP A 18 6.55 -11.69 -2.35
C ASP A 18 6.56 -10.23 -1.85
N VAL A 19 6.76 -9.27 -2.75
CA VAL A 19 6.67 -7.84 -2.41
C VAL A 19 5.26 -7.50 -1.94
N LYS A 20 4.24 -7.95 -2.68
CA LYS A 20 2.82 -7.79 -2.31
C LYS A 20 2.52 -8.40 -0.94
N LYS A 21 2.95 -9.64 -0.68
CA LYS A 21 2.74 -10.28 0.63
C LYS A 21 3.42 -9.51 1.76
N LYS A 22 4.66 -9.06 1.57
CA LYS A 22 5.40 -8.27 2.56
C LYS A 22 4.72 -6.93 2.83
N ALA A 23 4.24 -6.24 1.80
CA ALA A 23 3.53 -4.98 1.95
C ALA A 23 2.23 -5.16 2.75
N VAL A 24 1.47 -6.23 2.48
CA VAL A 24 0.26 -6.56 3.26
C VAL A 24 0.62 -6.87 4.71
N GLN A 25 1.64 -7.69 4.96
CA GLN A 25 2.09 -8.03 6.32
C GLN A 25 2.56 -6.80 7.10
N LEU A 26 3.35 -5.93 6.48
CA LEU A 26 3.78 -4.67 7.07
C LEU A 26 2.56 -3.83 7.48
N PHE A 27 1.56 -3.76 6.61
CA PHE A 27 0.37 -2.99 6.89
C PHE A 27 -0.47 -3.61 8.02
N GLU A 28 -0.63 -4.93 8.05
CA GLU A 28 -1.26 -5.65 9.17
C GLU A 28 -0.57 -5.32 10.51
N GLU A 29 0.76 -5.34 10.54
CA GLU A 29 1.54 -5.00 11.74
C GLU A 29 1.36 -3.54 12.16
N LEU A 30 1.30 -2.61 11.20
CA LEU A 30 1.02 -1.19 11.47
C LEU A 30 -0.38 -1.01 12.08
N LEU A 31 -1.40 -1.68 11.56
CA LEU A 31 -2.77 -1.57 12.07
C LEU A 31 -2.91 -2.20 13.46
N LEU A 32 -2.23 -3.32 13.71
CA LEU A 32 -2.23 -3.97 15.03
C LEU A 32 -1.62 -3.07 16.12
N ASN A 33 -0.69 -2.19 15.74
CA ASN A 33 0.02 -1.28 16.64
C ASN A 33 -0.38 0.19 16.43
N SER A 34 -1.57 0.44 15.86
CA SER A 34 -2.04 1.79 15.47
C SER A 34 -2.03 2.79 16.63
N ASP A 35 -2.32 2.34 17.85
CA ASP A 35 -2.29 3.16 19.07
C ASP A 35 -0.89 3.75 19.41
N SER A 36 0.18 3.24 18.77
CA SER A 36 1.58 3.53 19.11
C SER A 36 2.45 3.98 17.93
N ASN A 37 1.87 4.17 16.75
CA ASN A 37 2.58 4.60 15.55
C ASN A 37 1.93 5.85 14.93
N PHE A 38 2.31 6.17 13.69
CA PHE A 38 1.80 7.36 12.98
C PHE A 38 0.30 7.28 12.65
N LEU A 39 -0.34 6.12 12.75
CA LEU A 39 -1.78 5.92 12.52
C LEU A 39 -2.63 6.30 13.73
N LYS A 40 -2.02 6.62 14.88
CA LYS A 40 -2.74 6.92 16.13
C LYS A 40 -3.82 8.00 15.96
N GLU A 41 -3.53 9.04 15.19
CA GLU A 41 -4.50 10.12 14.95
C GLU A 41 -5.73 9.65 14.17
N GLU A 42 -5.57 8.68 13.28
CA GLU A 42 -6.67 8.11 12.49
C GLU A 42 -7.46 7.10 13.31
N GLU A 43 -6.78 6.31 14.13
CA GLU A 43 -7.37 5.42 15.12
C GLU A 43 -8.27 6.17 16.12
N GLU A 44 -7.83 7.33 16.62
CA GLU A 44 -8.58 8.16 17.57
C GLU A 44 -9.81 8.84 16.95
N LYS A 45 -9.90 8.96 15.62
CA LYS A 45 -11.06 9.52 14.91
C LYS A 45 -12.18 8.49 14.71
N LEU A 46 -11.89 7.20 14.87
CA LEU A 46 -12.88 6.15 14.69
C LEU A 46 -13.93 6.15 15.80
N PRO A 47 -15.15 5.65 15.52
CA PRO A 47 -16.13 5.36 16.56
C PRO A 47 -15.56 4.43 17.63
N SER A 48 -15.98 4.60 18.89
CA SER A 48 -15.45 3.84 20.04
C SER A 48 -15.56 2.31 19.94
N ASN A 49 -16.41 1.80 19.05
CA ASN A 49 -16.60 0.37 18.80
C ASN A 49 -15.82 -0.16 17.58
N MET A 50 -14.92 0.64 17.02
CA MET A 50 -14.21 0.32 15.78
C MET A 50 -12.72 0.61 15.93
N ARG A 51 -11.89 -0.27 15.37
CA ARG A 51 -10.43 -0.15 15.35
C ARG A 51 -9.93 -0.27 13.92
N LEU A 52 -8.80 0.36 13.57
CA LEU A 52 -8.23 0.23 12.22
C LEU A 52 -7.88 -1.22 11.87
N LYS A 53 -7.43 -2.02 12.86
CA LYS A 53 -7.16 -3.45 12.68
C LYS A 53 -8.37 -4.31 12.33
N ASP A 54 -9.59 -3.78 12.52
CA ASP A 54 -10.83 -4.50 12.19
C ASP A 54 -11.22 -4.30 10.72
N TYR A 55 -10.56 -3.38 10.00
CA TYR A 55 -10.78 -3.15 8.58
C TYR A 55 -10.18 -4.27 7.73
N ILE A 56 -10.75 -4.45 6.54
CA ILE A 56 -10.28 -5.44 5.58
C ILE A 56 -9.18 -4.81 4.72
N ILE A 57 -7.98 -5.38 4.74
CA ILE A 57 -6.91 -4.99 3.83
C ILE A 57 -7.18 -5.57 2.45
N ARG A 58 -7.19 -4.72 1.43
CA ARG A 58 -7.27 -5.11 0.02
C ARG A 58 -6.04 -4.63 -0.72
N TYR A 59 -5.39 -5.52 -1.47
CA TYR A 59 -4.47 -5.12 -2.52
C TYR A 59 -5.28 -4.50 -3.67
N LYS A 60 -4.95 -3.26 -4.05
CA LYS A 60 -5.62 -2.53 -5.13
C LYS A 60 -4.90 -2.75 -6.46
N CYS A 61 -3.66 -2.31 -6.53
CA CYS A 61 -2.83 -2.38 -7.73
C CYS A 61 -1.37 -2.11 -7.40
N THR A 62 -0.53 -2.16 -8.44
CA THR A 62 0.84 -1.66 -8.40
C THR A 62 1.01 -0.68 -9.54
N GLU A 63 1.49 0.50 -9.21
CA GLU A 63 1.73 1.56 -10.16
C GLU A 63 3.22 1.56 -10.51
N LEU A 64 3.51 1.55 -11.81
CA LEU A 64 4.87 1.66 -12.34
C LEU A 64 5.08 3.07 -12.85
N TYR A 65 6.08 3.76 -12.29
CA TYR A 65 6.40 5.13 -12.65
C TYR A 65 7.68 5.12 -13.49
N ILE A 66 7.51 5.35 -14.79
CA ILE A 66 8.60 5.35 -15.78
C ILE A 66 8.65 6.73 -16.41
N ASN A 67 9.85 7.33 -16.47
CA ASN A 67 10.07 8.71 -16.94
C ASN A 67 9.24 9.74 -16.15
N ASN A 68 9.20 9.60 -14.82
CA ASN A 68 8.53 10.56 -13.96
C ASN A 68 9.34 11.86 -13.87
N HIS A 69 8.70 13.02 -14.02
CA HIS A 69 9.36 14.31 -13.87
C HIS A 69 9.95 14.57 -12.47
N ASP A 70 9.40 13.94 -11.43
CA ASP A 70 9.81 14.11 -10.03
C ASP A 70 11.04 13.28 -9.67
N ARG A 71 11.33 12.21 -10.42
CA ARG A 71 12.42 11.27 -10.12
C ARG A 71 13.20 10.85 -11.36
N ILE A 72 14.52 10.88 -11.25
CA ILE A 72 15.44 10.50 -12.34
C ILE A 72 15.31 9.02 -12.70
N TYR A 73 15.14 8.15 -11.69
CA TYR A 73 15.05 6.70 -11.87
C TYR A 73 13.60 6.22 -11.77
N PRO A 74 13.23 5.16 -12.52
CA PRO A 74 11.97 4.49 -12.34
C PRO A 74 11.77 3.97 -10.93
N PHE A 75 10.52 3.85 -10.52
CA PHE A 75 10.14 3.30 -9.23
C PHE A 75 8.76 2.67 -9.35
N PHE A 76 8.35 1.92 -8.33
CA PHE A 76 7.02 1.37 -8.28
C PHE A 76 6.38 1.57 -6.92
N ARG A 77 5.06 1.54 -6.91
CA ARG A 77 4.25 1.73 -5.72
C ARG A 77 3.26 0.59 -5.57
N VAL A 78 3.26 -0.06 -4.41
CA VAL A 78 2.24 -1.04 -4.04
C VAL A 78 1.12 -0.30 -3.33
N CYS A 79 -0.08 -0.35 -3.91
CA CYS A 79 -1.25 0.34 -3.39
C CYS A 79 -2.17 -0.64 -2.67
N LEU A 80 -2.38 -0.41 -1.38
CA LEU A 80 -3.30 -1.14 -0.51
C LEU A 80 -4.45 -0.22 -0.08
N GLU A 81 -5.55 -0.83 0.33
CA GLU A 81 -6.75 -0.13 0.80
C GLU A 81 -7.26 -0.77 2.08
N LEU A 82 -7.89 0.04 2.94
CA LEU A 82 -8.71 -0.44 4.04
C LEU A 82 -10.17 -0.26 3.70
N LEU A 83 -10.90 -1.37 3.72
CA LEU A 83 -12.34 -1.40 3.49
C LEU A 83 -13.06 -1.51 4.82
N HIS A 84 -14.16 -0.78 4.93
CA HIS A 84 -15.03 -0.88 6.10
C HIS A 84 -15.54 -2.34 6.23
N PRO A 85 -15.44 -2.99 7.40
CA PRO A 85 -15.70 -4.42 7.57
C PRO A 85 -17.11 -4.86 7.21
N GLU A 86 -18.11 -3.97 7.35
CA GLU A 86 -19.50 -4.31 7.04
C GLU A 86 -19.95 -3.94 5.63
N THR A 87 -19.41 -2.86 5.06
CA THR A 87 -19.89 -2.31 3.78
C THR A 87 -18.94 -2.59 2.63
N GLU A 88 -17.71 -3.02 2.94
CA GLU A 88 -16.60 -3.23 2.01
C GLU A 88 -16.25 -1.99 1.16
N ILE A 89 -16.75 -0.81 1.55
CA ILE A 89 -16.42 0.46 0.91
C ILE A 89 -15.02 0.87 1.36
N GLN A 90 -14.17 1.25 0.40
CA GLN A 90 -12.84 1.78 0.71
C GLN A 90 -12.93 3.09 1.49
N GLN A 91 -12.21 3.16 2.60
CA GLN A 91 -12.14 4.36 3.45
C GLN A 91 -10.74 4.93 3.52
N TYR A 92 -9.72 4.07 3.52
CA TYR A 92 -8.32 4.49 3.57
C TYR A 92 -7.50 3.86 2.45
N TYR A 93 -6.42 4.53 2.09
CA TYR A 93 -5.36 4.01 1.24
C TYR A 93 -4.06 3.91 2.04
N TYR A 94 -3.24 2.93 1.68
CA TYR A 94 -1.86 2.80 2.14
C TYR A 94 -0.97 2.41 0.98
N ASP A 95 -0.06 3.30 0.63
CA ASP A 95 0.80 3.19 -0.54
C ASP A 95 2.24 3.05 -0.07
N VAL A 96 2.95 2.03 -0.58
CA VAL A 96 4.38 1.82 -0.28
C VAL A 96 5.17 1.96 -1.57
N GLU A 97 6.12 2.89 -1.59
CA GLU A 97 7.03 3.09 -2.70
C GLU A 97 8.33 2.32 -2.56
N TYR A 98 8.80 1.79 -3.68
CA TYR A 98 10.03 1.05 -3.79
C TYR A 98 10.87 1.61 -4.94
N THR A 99 12.19 1.65 -4.75
CA THR A 99 13.16 2.07 -5.77
C THR A 99 13.23 1.09 -6.94
N VAL A 100 14.01 1.44 -7.97
CA VAL A 100 14.34 0.53 -9.07
C VAL A 100 15.06 -0.74 -8.59
N ASP A 101 15.64 -0.78 -7.39
CA ASP A 101 16.28 -1.98 -6.84
C ASP A 101 15.34 -2.79 -5.94
N GLY A 102 14.07 -2.37 -5.80
CA GLY A 102 13.08 -3.00 -4.93
C GLY A 102 13.27 -2.67 -3.45
N GLU A 103 14.08 -1.66 -3.13
CA GLU A 103 14.29 -1.19 -1.77
C GLU A 103 13.18 -0.24 -1.35
N PHE A 104 12.76 -0.29 -0.08
CA PHE A 104 11.78 0.64 0.47
C PHE A 104 12.26 2.09 0.29
N SER A 105 11.39 2.94 -0.25
CA SER A 105 11.66 4.36 -0.47
C SER A 105 10.84 5.25 0.46
N ASP A 106 9.52 5.05 0.50
CA ASP A 106 8.59 5.90 1.26
C ASP A 106 7.26 5.19 1.48
N GLU A 107 6.44 5.70 2.40
CA GLU A 107 5.08 5.22 2.64
C GLU A 107 4.07 6.36 2.85
N TYR A 108 2.84 6.14 2.39
CA TYR A 108 1.76 7.11 2.50
C TYR A 108 0.50 6.44 3.02
N PHE A 109 -0.15 7.08 3.99
CA PHE A 109 -1.47 6.67 4.48
C PHE A 109 -2.44 7.85 4.42
N GLY A 110 -3.69 7.61 4.05
CA GLY A 110 -4.70 8.66 4.09
C GLY A 110 -6.12 8.16 3.88
N MET A 111 -7.07 9.06 4.08
CA MET A 111 -8.50 8.80 3.85
C MET A 111 -8.88 9.11 2.40
N TYR A 112 -9.74 8.28 1.82
CA TYR A 112 -10.48 8.63 0.61
C TYR A 112 -11.50 9.73 0.94
N LYS A 113 -11.55 10.76 0.10
CA LYS A 113 -12.50 11.88 0.20
C LYS A 113 -13.77 11.62 -0.58
#